data_AF-A0A9P4K7H4-F1
#
_entry.id   AF-A0A9P4K7H4-F1
#
_cell.length_a   1.000
_cell.length_b   1.000
_cell.length_c   1.000
_cell.angle_alpha   90.00
_cell.angle_beta   90.00
_cell.angle_gamma   90.00
#
_symmetry.space_group_name_H-M   'P 1'
#
loop_
_entity.id
_entity.type
_entity.pdbx_description
1 polymer ?
#
loop_
_entity_poly.entity_id
_entity_poly.type
_entity_poly.pdbx_seq_one_letter_code
_entity_poly.pdbx_strand_id
1 'polypeptide(L)'
;MAYEIYYAFACTSTTFEVFSFLVWYFMDLAFATVAIKYAYPPSRRTSTAVKLFFGVLLGLGFLHGLCLYFPDEREQITAFWTGVYLELPIGWGALYLLLREGNTKGHSIEIWLTRFLGCYCAFAVFVWRYLNVPENWEYVASPWSVGGMVVTLIPEHIYPFAYIWVLKKERKAKVE
;
A
#
# COMPACT_ATOMS: atom_id res chain seq x y z
N MET A 1 2.12 3.50 6.57
CA MET A 1 2.32 4.42 7.72
C MET A 1 3.15 5.65 7.41
N ALA A 2 4.48 5.57 7.23
CA ALA A 2 5.30 6.78 7.03
C ALA A 2 4.88 7.59 5.79
N TYR A 3 4.57 6.89 4.69
CA TYR A 3 4.03 7.48 3.47
C TYR A 3 2.77 8.33 3.73
N GLU A 4 1.76 7.73 4.38
CA GLU A 4 0.50 8.41 4.69
C GLU A 4 0.69 9.64 5.58
N ILE A 5 1.55 9.55 6.60
CA ILE A 5 1.85 10.70 7.47
C ILE A 5 2.54 11.80 6.66
N TYR A 6 3.63 11.47 5.95
CA TYR A 6 4.47 12.47 5.30
C TYR A 6 3.68 13.23 4.24
N TYR A 7 3.05 12.50 3.31
CA TYR A 7 2.34 13.11 2.19
C TYR A 7 1.00 13.73 2.59
N ALA A 8 0.38 13.32 3.71
CA ALA A 8 -0.77 14.05 4.26
C ALA A 8 -0.44 15.52 4.54
N PHE A 9 0.79 15.84 4.96
CA PHE A 9 1.19 17.22 5.28
C PHE A 9 1.98 17.89 4.16
N ALA A 10 2.75 17.13 3.38
CA ALA A 10 3.54 17.70 2.28
C ALA A 10 2.69 18.01 1.03
N CYS A 11 1.73 17.12 0.69
CA CYS A 11 1.01 17.22 -0.57
C CYS A 11 -0.31 17.97 -0.49
N THR A 12 -0.86 18.25 0.70
CA THR A 12 -2.23 18.77 0.86
C THR A 12 -2.25 20.27 1.16
N SER A 13 -3.35 20.94 0.86
CA SER A 13 -3.54 22.38 1.13
C SER A 13 -4.75 22.66 2.02
N THR A 14 -5.69 21.72 2.09
CA THR A 14 -6.90 21.89 2.91
C THR A 14 -6.93 20.88 4.04
N THR A 15 -7.56 21.26 5.15
CA THR A 15 -7.80 20.36 6.29
C THR A 15 -8.56 19.10 5.88
N PHE A 16 -9.46 19.21 4.89
CA PHE A 16 -10.21 18.06 4.37
C PHE A 16 -9.30 17.06 3.64
N GLU A 17 -8.36 17.54 2.82
CA GLU A 17 -7.36 16.70 2.16
C GLU A 17 -6.46 16.02 3.19
N VAL A 18 -5.97 16.75 4.20
CA VAL A 18 -5.18 16.18 5.30
C VAL A 18 -5.93 15.02 5.97
N PHE A 19 -7.19 15.23 6.35
CA PHE A 19 -7.99 14.18 6.99
C PHE A 19 -8.20 12.98 6.07
N SER A 20 -8.39 13.20 4.76
CA SER A 20 -8.57 12.13 3.79
C SER A 20 -7.36 11.19 3.71
N PHE A 21 -6.14 11.73 3.78
CA PHE A 21 -4.92 10.92 3.89
C PHE A 21 -4.77 10.28 5.27
N LEU A 22 -5.04 11.04 6.35
CA LEU A 22 -4.87 10.53 7.70
C LEU A 22 -5.81 9.36 8.05
N VAL A 23 -6.96 9.22 7.37
CA VAL A 23 -7.82 8.04 7.51
C VAL A 23 -7.05 6.74 7.21
N TRP A 24 -6.23 6.72 6.15
CA TRP A 24 -5.40 5.56 5.81
C TRP A 24 -4.34 5.31 6.89
N TYR A 25 -3.70 6.36 7.40
CA TYR A 25 -2.79 6.25 8.54
C TYR A 25 -3.47 5.67 9.79
N PHE A 26 -4.66 6.12 10.15
CA PHE A 26 -5.38 5.61 11.32
C PHE A 26 -5.77 4.14 11.16
N MET A 27 -6.12 3.73 9.94
CA MET A 27 -6.40 2.33 9.63
C MET A 27 -5.14 1.47 9.78
N ASP A 28 -4.00 1.91 9.24
CA ASP A 28 -2.70 1.24 9.44
C ASP A 28 -2.35 1.10 10.91
N LEU A 29 -2.54 2.19 11.69
CA LEU A 29 -2.25 2.20 13.11
C LEU A 29 -3.14 1.21 13.87
N ALA A 30 -4.43 1.12 13.51
CA ALA A 30 -5.34 0.14 14.08
C ALA A 30 -4.90 -1.29 13.78
N PHE A 31 -4.57 -1.59 12.51
CA PHE A 31 -4.10 -2.92 12.11
C PHE A 31 -2.79 -3.31 12.79
N ALA A 32 -1.82 -2.40 12.84
CA ALA A 32 -0.56 -2.66 13.52
C ALA A 32 -0.74 -2.85 15.02
N THR A 33 -1.62 -2.08 15.65
CA THR A 33 -1.95 -2.24 17.08
C THR A 33 -2.57 -3.61 17.34
N VAL A 34 -3.54 -4.03 16.54
CA VAL A 34 -4.17 -5.36 16.64
C VAL A 34 -3.14 -6.46 16.41
N ALA A 35 -2.30 -6.35 15.38
CA ALA A 35 -1.26 -7.32 15.08
C ALA A 35 -0.26 -7.45 16.25
N ILE A 36 0.26 -6.34 16.77
CA ILE A 36 1.19 -6.34 17.92
C ILE A 36 0.52 -6.96 19.16
N LYS A 37 -0.75 -6.62 19.43
CA LYS A 37 -1.45 -7.10 20.62
C LYS A 37 -1.85 -8.56 20.54
N TYR A 38 -2.17 -9.10 19.37
CA TYR A 38 -2.78 -10.43 19.27
C TYR A 38 -1.95 -11.45 18.48
N ALA A 39 -1.12 -11.03 17.53
CA ALA A 39 -0.28 -11.95 16.75
C ALA A 39 1.10 -12.21 17.39
N TYR A 40 1.61 -11.27 18.19
CA TYR A 40 2.93 -11.43 18.84
C TYR A 40 2.82 -11.89 20.30
N PRO A 41 3.74 -12.77 20.75
CA PRO A 41 3.81 -13.17 22.16
C PRO A 41 4.14 -11.96 23.05
N PRO A 42 3.65 -11.91 24.30
CA PRO A 42 3.82 -10.76 25.20
C PRO A 42 5.26 -10.26 25.31
N SER A 43 6.23 -11.18 25.35
CA SER A 43 7.66 -10.86 25.46
C SER A 43 8.24 -10.09 24.27
N ARG A 44 7.60 -10.16 23.10
CA ARG A 44 8.08 -9.49 21.87
C ARG A 44 7.31 -8.21 21.53
N ARG A 45 6.16 -7.96 22.15
CA ARG A 45 5.27 -6.83 21.78
C ARG A 45 5.98 -5.48 21.85
N THR A 46 6.64 -5.19 22.97
CA THR A 46 7.38 -3.94 23.16
C THR A 46 8.50 -3.80 22.14
N SER A 47 9.29 -4.86 21.91
CA SER A 47 10.36 -4.81 20.91
C SER A 47 9.82 -4.56 19.49
N THR A 48 8.73 -5.22 19.11
CA THR A 48 8.08 -4.99 17.82
C THR A 48 7.51 -3.58 17.70
N ALA A 49 6.85 -3.07 18.74
CA ALA A 49 6.31 -1.71 18.76
C ALA A 49 7.42 -0.65 18.62
N VAL A 50 8.54 -0.82 19.32
CA VAL A 50 9.71 0.06 19.22
C VAL A 50 10.31 0.02 17.82
N LYS A 51 10.49 -1.18 17.24
CA LYS A 51 10.97 -1.32 15.86
C LYS A 51 10.05 -0.65 14.85
N LEU A 52 8.73 -0.80 15.02
CA LEU A 52 7.74 -0.13 14.17
C LEU A 52 7.85 1.38 14.28
N PHE A 53 7.92 1.92 15.52
CA PHE A 53 8.05 3.35 15.75
C PHE A 53 9.30 3.94 15.09
N PHE A 54 10.47 3.34 15.32
CA PHE A 54 11.71 3.78 14.67
C PHE A 54 11.68 3.56 13.15
N GLY A 55 11.06 2.49 12.68
CA GLY A 55 10.85 2.26 11.25
C GLY A 55 10.02 3.35 10.60
N VAL A 56 8.96 3.84 11.28
CA VAL A 56 8.16 4.98 10.80
C VAL A 56 9.01 6.25 10.79
N LEU A 57 9.76 6.56 11.84
CA LEU A 57 10.64 7.74 11.88
C LEU A 57 11.71 7.72 10.78
N LEU A 58 12.34 6.57 10.57
CA LEU A 58 13.31 6.38 9.49
C LEU A 58 12.65 6.54 8.11
N GLY A 59 11.43 6.00 7.94
CA GLY A 59 10.66 6.18 6.72
C GLY A 59 10.31 7.65 6.45
N LEU A 60 9.91 8.41 7.48
CA LEU A 60 9.66 9.84 7.37
C LEU A 60 10.92 10.62 6.96
N GLY A 61 12.06 10.33 7.61
CA GLY A 61 13.33 10.96 7.27
C GLY A 61 13.79 10.61 5.84
N PHE A 62 13.58 9.37 5.42
CA PHE A 62 13.89 8.93 4.06
C PHE A 62 13.02 9.64 3.00
N LEU A 63 11.70 9.69 3.20
CA LEU A 63 10.79 10.40 2.29
C LEU A 63 11.11 11.90 2.24
N HIS A 64 11.41 12.50 3.39
CA HIS A 64 11.85 13.89 3.45
C HIS A 64 13.14 14.12 2.66
N GLY A 65 14.15 13.26 2.84
CA GLY A 65 15.40 13.32 2.10
C GLY A 65 15.20 13.17 0.58
N LEU A 66 14.29 12.30 0.15
CA LEU A 66 13.92 12.17 -1.26
C LEU A 66 13.32 13.45 -1.83
N CYS A 67 12.38 14.07 -1.10
CA CYS A 67 11.74 15.33 -1.50
C CYS A 67 12.75 16.49 -1.58
N LEU A 68 13.71 16.54 -0.66
CA LEU A 68 14.81 17.51 -0.74
C LEU A 68 15.71 17.31 -1.96
N TYR A 69 15.90 16.05 -2.40
CA TYR A 69 16.74 15.72 -3.55
C TYR A 69 16.01 15.87 -4.89
N PHE A 70 14.70 15.60 -4.92
CA PHE A 70 13.81 15.75 -6.07
C PHE A 70 12.71 16.78 -5.77
N PRO A 71 13.05 18.07 -5.64
CA PRO A 71 12.07 19.08 -5.26
C PRO A 71 11.02 19.24 -6.35
N ASP A 72 9.75 19.13 -5.97
CA ASP A 72 8.62 19.32 -6.88
C ASP A 72 7.46 20.04 -6.19
N GLU A 73 6.50 20.56 -6.96
CA GLU A 73 5.39 21.33 -6.40
C GLU A 73 4.55 20.46 -5.47
N ARG A 74 4.61 20.77 -4.16
CA ARG A 74 3.93 20.01 -3.10
C ARG A 74 4.34 18.54 -3.06
N GLU A 75 5.54 18.20 -3.53
CA GLU A 75 6.09 16.83 -3.50
C GLU A 75 5.21 15.77 -4.18
N GLN A 76 4.33 16.18 -5.11
CA GLN A 76 3.35 15.33 -5.77
C GLN A 76 3.98 14.31 -6.73
N ILE A 77 5.02 14.70 -7.46
CA ILE A 77 5.72 13.81 -8.39
C ILE A 77 6.46 12.74 -7.58
N THR A 78 7.19 13.16 -6.55
CA THR A 78 7.89 12.24 -5.65
C THR A 78 6.91 11.33 -4.91
N ALA A 79 5.77 11.85 -4.46
CA ALA A 79 4.68 11.05 -3.88
C ALA A 79 4.15 9.99 -4.85
N PHE A 80 3.88 10.36 -6.10
CA PHE A 80 3.42 9.41 -7.12
C PHE A 80 4.39 8.23 -7.27
N TRP A 81 5.66 8.51 -7.51
CA TRP A 81 6.65 7.45 -7.75
C TRP A 81 6.87 6.58 -6.52
N THR A 82 7.05 7.19 -5.35
CA THR A 82 7.22 6.42 -4.11
C THR A 82 5.97 5.59 -3.79
N GLY A 83 4.76 6.09 -4.07
CA GLY A 83 3.52 5.35 -3.94
C GLY A 83 3.48 4.11 -4.83
N VAL A 84 3.79 4.27 -6.13
CA VAL A 84 3.82 3.14 -7.08
C VAL A 84 4.82 2.06 -6.63
N TYR A 85 6.02 2.44 -6.22
CA TYR A 85 7.06 1.49 -5.81
C TYR A 85 6.78 0.82 -4.46
N LEU A 86 6.18 1.54 -3.51
CA LEU A 86 5.81 0.98 -2.21
C LEU A 86 4.64 -0.01 -2.31
N GLU A 87 3.77 0.15 -3.32
CA GLU A 87 2.65 -0.77 -3.55
C GLU A 87 3.10 -2.12 -4.12
N LEU A 88 4.15 -2.14 -4.96
CA LEU A 88 4.66 -3.37 -5.60
C LEU A 88 4.86 -4.54 -4.61
N PRO A 89 5.61 -4.41 -3.50
CA PRO A 89 5.81 -5.53 -2.59
C PRO A 89 4.53 -5.99 -1.88
N ILE A 90 3.50 -5.14 -1.77
CA ILE A 90 2.26 -5.45 -1.04
C ILE A 90 1.45 -6.51 -1.78
N GLY A 91 1.12 -6.25 -3.04
CA GLY A 91 0.33 -7.18 -3.87
C GLY A 91 1.08 -8.48 -4.14
N TRP A 92 2.33 -8.36 -4.61
CA TRP A 92 3.18 -9.51 -4.92
C TRP A 92 3.53 -10.34 -3.68
N GLY A 93 3.81 -9.69 -2.55
CA GLY A 93 4.08 -10.38 -1.28
C GLY A 93 2.87 -11.17 -0.79
N ALA A 94 1.67 -10.58 -0.86
CA ALA A 94 0.44 -11.28 -0.50
C ALA A 94 0.19 -12.52 -1.38
N LEU A 95 0.37 -12.40 -2.69
CA LEU A 95 0.22 -13.53 -3.61
C LEU A 95 1.28 -14.61 -3.36
N TYR A 96 2.53 -14.21 -3.15
CA TYR A 96 3.63 -15.14 -2.85
C TYR A 96 3.39 -15.92 -1.56
N LEU A 97 3.00 -15.24 -0.48
CA LEU A 97 2.73 -15.89 0.81
C LEU A 97 1.54 -16.86 0.70
N LEU A 98 0.47 -16.46 0.03
CA LEU A 98 -0.70 -17.32 -0.19
C LEU A 98 -0.33 -18.63 -0.92
N LEU A 99 0.46 -18.52 -2.00
CA LEU A 99 0.88 -19.68 -2.79
C LEU A 99 1.92 -20.53 -2.06
N ARG A 100 2.86 -19.91 -1.35
CA ARG A 100 3.92 -20.60 -0.62
C ARG A 100 3.38 -21.36 0.58
N GLU A 101 2.54 -20.72 1.38
CA GLU A 101 1.99 -21.33 2.60
C GLU A 101 0.86 -22.32 2.28
N GLY A 102 0.24 -22.18 1.10
CA GLY A 102 -0.78 -23.11 0.60
C GLY A 102 -2.02 -23.18 1.48
N ASN A 103 -2.27 -22.15 2.28
CA ASN A 103 -3.42 -22.04 3.17
C ASN A 103 -3.95 -20.60 3.19
N THR A 104 -5.23 -20.40 3.50
CA THR A 104 -5.82 -19.05 3.52
C THR A 104 -5.68 -18.33 4.87
N LYS A 105 -4.87 -18.82 5.82
CA LYS A 105 -4.73 -18.16 7.12
C LYS A 105 -4.01 -16.82 6.96
N GLY A 106 -4.52 -15.78 7.61
CA GLY A 106 -3.99 -14.42 7.45
C GLY A 106 -4.40 -13.73 6.15
N HIS A 107 -5.15 -14.41 5.27
CA HIS A 107 -5.67 -13.87 4.03
C HIS A 107 -7.19 -13.64 4.11
N SER A 108 -7.67 -12.51 3.59
CA SER A 108 -9.11 -12.18 3.51
C SER A 108 -9.45 -11.65 2.13
N ILE A 109 -10.60 -12.09 1.60
CA ILE A 109 -11.10 -11.64 0.30
C ILE A 109 -11.67 -10.21 0.41
N GLU A 110 -12.23 -9.85 1.56
CA GLU A 110 -12.75 -8.51 1.85
C GLU A 110 -11.63 -7.48 1.93
N ILE A 111 -10.51 -7.83 2.57
CA ILE A 111 -9.30 -7.00 2.61
C ILE A 111 -8.73 -6.84 1.20
N TRP A 112 -8.64 -7.94 0.44
CA TRP A 112 -8.22 -7.89 -0.96
C TRP A 112 -9.12 -6.98 -1.80
N LEU A 113 -10.45 -7.09 -1.69
CA LEU A 113 -11.38 -6.28 -2.47
C LEU A 113 -11.20 -4.79 -2.17
N THR A 114 -11.06 -4.44 -0.88
CA THR A 114 -10.80 -3.05 -0.47
C THR A 114 -9.49 -2.53 -1.07
N ARG A 115 -8.43 -3.34 -1.05
CA ARG A 115 -7.14 -2.99 -1.66
C ARG A 115 -7.25 -2.84 -3.18
N PHE A 116 -7.89 -3.81 -3.85
CA PHE A 116 -8.12 -3.78 -5.30
C PHE A 116 -8.82 -2.48 -5.72
N LEU A 117 -9.93 -2.13 -5.03
CA LEU A 117 -10.63 -0.88 -5.28
C LEU A 117 -9.75 0.34 -4.97
N GLY A 118 -8.96 0.30 -3.90
CA GLY A 118 -7.99 1.33 -3.55
C GLY A 118 -6.97 1.60 -4.66
N CYS A 119 -6.33 0.55 -5.20
CA CYS A 119 -5.37 0.66 -6.31
C CYS A 119 -6.02 1.28 -7.55
N TYR A 120 -7.23 0.83 -7.90
CA TYR A 120 -7.97 1.37 -9.04
C TYR A 120 -8.36 2.83 -8.85
N CYS A 121 -8.89 3.19 -7.69
CA CYS A 121 -9.24 4.58 -7.37
C CYS A 121 -8.00 5.48 -7.40
N ALA A 122 -6.88 5.04 -6.82
CA ALA A 122 -5.63 5.78 -6.83
C ALA A 122 -5.14 6.06 -8.26
N PHE A 123 -5.03 5.03 -9.10
CA PHE A 123 -4.59 5.20 -10.49
C PHE A 123 -5.62 5.97 -11.34
N ALA A 124 -6.91 5.75 -11.13
CA ALA A 124 -7.96 6.50 -11.83
C ALA A 124 -7.87 8.01 -11.54
N VAL A 125 -7.53 8.42 -10.32
CA VAL A 125 -7.33 9.83 -9.96
C VAL A 125 -6.12 10.41 -10.71
N PHE A 126 -5.00 9.71 -10.82
CA PHE A 126 -3.85 10.18 -11.59
C PHE A 126 -4.14 10.26 -13.10
N VAL A 127 -4.84 9.26 -13.65
CA VAL A 127 -5.30 9.28 -15.04
C VAL A 127 -6.26 10.44 -15.28
N TRP A 128 -7.23 10.65 -14.39
CA TRP A 128 -8.16 11.77 -14.47
C TRP A 128 -7.43 13.12 -14.44
N ARG A 129 -6.44 13.29 -13.55
CA ARG A 129 -5.60 14.50 -13.50
C ARG A 129 -4.86 14.74 -14.81
N TYR A 130 -4.24 13.71 -15.38
CA TYR A 130 -3.58 13.78 -16.68
C TYR A 130 -4.54 14.17 -17.81
N LEU A 131 -5.75 13.63 -17.83
CA LEU A 131 -6.74 13.95 -18.87
C LEU A 131 -7.28 15.38 -18.77
N ASN A 132 -7.28 15.99 -17.57
CA ASN A 132 -7.80 17.34 -17.37
C ASN A 132 -6.71 18.44 -17.44
N VAL A 133 -5.48 18.13 -16.99
CA VAL A 133 -4.35 19.07 -16.97
C VAL A 133 -3.05 18.33 -17.35
N PRO A 134 -2.91 17.90 -18.62
CA PRO A 134 -1.81 17.02 -19.03
C PRO A 134 -0.42 17.62 -18.79
N GLU A 135 -0.27 18.94 -18.86
CA GLU A 135 0.99 19.65 -18.67
C GLU A 135 1.58 19.44 -17.26
N ASN A 136 0.72 19.33 -16.23
CA ASN A 136 1.15 19.15 -14.85
C ASN A 136 1.37 17.67 -14.48
N TRP A 137 0.88 16.75 -15.32
CA TRP A 137 0.81 15.32 -15.01
C TRP A 137 1.41 14.45 -16.13
N GLU A 138 2.26 15.02 -16.97
CA GLU A 138 2.84 14.35 -18.16
C GLU A 138 3.55 13.03 -17.81
N TYR A 139 4.18 12.98 -16.64
CA TYR A 139 4.89 11.80 -16.15
C TYR A 139 3.98 10.58 -15.96
N VAL A 140 2.68 10.79 -15.74
CA VAL A 140 1.68 9.71 -15.60
C VAL A 140 1.57 8.90 -16.89
N ALA A 141 1.70 9.55 -18.05
CA ALA A 141 1.64 8.90 -19.36
C ALA A 141 3.00 8.32 -19.82
N SER A 142 4.06 8.47 -19.02
CA SER A 142 5.36 7.90 -19.36
C SER A 142 5.30 6.36 -19.39
N PRO A 143 6.09 5.69 -20.27
CA PRO A 143 6.12 4.23 -20.32
C PRO A 143 6.45 3.57 -18.97
N TRP A 144 7.29 4.22 -18.15
CA TRP A 144 7.65 3.75 -16.82
C TRP A 144 6.49 3.82 -15.84
N SER A 145 5.72 4.90 -15.87
CA SER A 145 4.53 5.06 -15.04
C SER A 145 3.47 4.04 -15.42
N VAL A 146 3.15 3.93 -16.71
CA VAL A 146 2.16 2.96 -17.23
C VAL A 146 2.60 1.53 -16.92
N GLY A 147 3.86 1.19 -17.20
CA GLY A 147 4.42 -0.12 -16.88
C GLY A 147 4.37 -0.42 -15.38
N GLY A 148 4.74 0.53 -14.53
CA GLY A 148 4.66 0.41 -13.07
C GLY A 148 3.23 0.15 -12.58
N MET A 149 2.26 0.95 -13.02
CA MET A 149 0.84 0.76 -12.68
C MET A 149 0.35 -0.62 -13.10
N VAL A 150 0.67 -1.06 -14.32
CA VAL A 150 0.29 -2.41 -14.81
C VAL A 150 0.90 -3.49 -13.93
N VAL A 151 2.20 -3.43 -13.65
CA VAL A 151 2.90 -4.44 -12.82
C VAL A 151 2.35 -4.48 -11.40
N THR A 152 1.94 -3.35 -10.85
CA THR A 152 1.27 -3.26 -9.55
C THR A 152 -0.11 -3.90 -9.56
N LEU A 153 -0.87 -3.79 -10.66
CA LEU A 153 -2.22 -4.36 -10.75
C LEU A 153 -2.25 -5.87 -11.03
N ILE A 154 -1.21 -6.44 -11.65
CA ILE A 154 -1.12 -7.88 -11.95
C ILE A 154 -1.45 -8.76 -10.73
N PRO A 155 -0.77 -8.65 -9.58
CA PRO A 155 -1.04 -9.51 -8.43
C PRO A 155 -2.48 -9.35 -7.92
N GLU A 156 -3.04 -8.14 -7.99
CA GLU A 156 -4.41 -7.89 -7.56
C GLU A 156 -5.45 -8.62 -8.41
N HIS A 157 -5.18 -8.81 -9.71
CA HIS A 157 -6.05 -9.60 -10.59
C HIS A 157 -5.89 -11.11 -10.39
N ILE A 158 -4.67 -11.56 -10.10
CA ILE A 158 -4.38 -13.00 -9.94
C ILE A 158 -4.86 -13.51 -8.56
N TYR A 159 -4.74 -12.68 -7.53
CA TYR A 159 -5.01 -13.03 -6.14
C TYR A 159 -6.37 -13.73 -5.89
N PRO A 160 -7.54 -13.26 -6.37
CA PRO A 160 -8.81 -13.91 -6.07
C PRO A 160 -8.87 -15.34 -6.62
N PHE A 161 -8.29 -15.59 -7.79
CA PHE A 161 -8.24 -16.92 -8.39
C PHE A 161 -7.31 -17.84 -7.59
N ALA A 162 -6.13 -17.34 -7.23
CA ALA A 162 -5.19 -18.07 -6.38
C ALA A 162 -5.82 -18.40 -5.01
N TYR A 163 -6.54 -17.45 -4.41
CA TYR A 163 -7.23 -17.63 -3.13
C TYR A 163 -8.30 -18.71 -3.20
N ILE A 164 -9.16 -18.67 -4.22
CA ILE A 164 -10.19 -19.69 -4.43
C ILE A 164 -9.56 -21.06 -4.67
N TRP A 165 -8.46 -21.13 -5.42
CA TRP A 165 -7.74 -22.37 -5.67
C TRP A 165 -7.17 -22.97 -4.38
N VAL A 166 -6.47 -22.18 -3.56
CA VAL A 166 -5.94 -22.60 -2.25
C VAL A 166 -7.08 -23.05 -1.34
N LEU A 167 -8.15 -22.25 -1.23
CA LEU A 167 -9.31 -22.58 -0.39
C LEU A 167 -9.95 -23.92 -0.78
N LYS A 168 -10.10 -24.19 -2.08
CA LYS A 168 -10.62 -25.47 -2.57
C LYS A 168 -9.68 -26.63 -2.21
N LYS A 169 -8.37 -26.44 -2.36
CA LYS A 169 -7.36 -27.44 -2.00
C LYS A 169 -7.39 -27.76 -0.50
N GLU A 170 -7.47 -26.75 0.35
CA GLU A 170 -7.57 -26.93 1.80
C GLU A 170 -8.86 -27.66 2.22
N ARG A 171 -9.98 -27.34 1.58
CA ARG A 171 -11.26 -28.02 1.87
C ARG A 171 -11.21 -29.50 1.52
N LYS A 172 -10.57 -29.87 0.40
CA LYS A 172 -10.39 -31.27 0.01
C LYS A 172 -9.53 -32.03 1.02
N ALA A 173 -8.40 -31.45 1.40
CA ALA A 173 -7.46 -32.06 2.36
C ALA A 173 -8.03 -32.22 3.79
N LYS A 174 -9.17 -31.60 4.12
CA LYS A 174 -9.88 -31.77 5.39
C LYS A 174 -10.96 -32.85 5.35
N VAL A 175 -11.36 -33.28 4.15
CA VAL A 175 -12.40 -34.29 3.93
C VAL A 175 -11.79 -35.67 3.72
N GLU A 176 -10.55 -35.73 3.23
CA GLU A 176 -9.68 -36.92 3.19
C GLU A 176 -9.00 -37.18 4.54
#